data_AF-A0A514JJW6-F1
#
_entry.id   AF-A0A514JJW6-F1
#
_cell.length_a   1.000
_cell.length_b   1.000
_cell.length_c   1.000
_cell.angle_alpha   90.00
_cell.angle_beta   90.00
_cell.angle_gamma   90.00
#
_symmetry.space_group_name_H-M   'P 1'
#
loop_
_entity.id
_entity.type
_entity.pdbx_description
1 polymer ?
#
loop_
_entity_poly.entity_id
_entity_poly.type
_entity_poly.pdbx_seq_one_letter_code
_entity_poly.pdbx_strand_id
1 'polypeptide(L)'
;MHDEFLCHVTAYGICDGRRIGVPLGTYRAPTLALALWWLRDRASWIAERLDPRPDSEHLPPGALVPVPPNVPDVPTVLRTWCGDVARQEAVAEALAAGRMVRVATGDETTEYELLAESVDALRMQRAARVLGVPVA
;
A
#
# COMPACT_ATOMS: atom_id res chain seq x y z
N MET A 1 -0.38 -18.99 18.50
CA MET A 1 -0.30 -18.82 17.04
C MET A 1 0.41 -17.49 16.81
N HIS A 2 1.42 -17.41 15.94
CA HIS A 2 1.97 -16.11 15.55
C HIS A 2 1.23 -15.70 14.28
N ASP A 3 0.42 -14.65 14.36
CA ASP A 3 -0.27 -14.11 13.19
C ASP A 3 0.79 -13.50 12.28
N GLU A 4 0.94 -14.10 11.12
CA GLU A 4 1.82 -13.62 10.07
C GLU A 4 1.01 -12.86 9.03
N PHE A 5 1.61 -11.81 8.48
CA PHE A 5 0.95 -10.94 7.52
C PHE A 5 1.72 -10.90 6.22
N LEU A 6 1.00 -10.98 5.11
CA LEU A 6 1.55 -10.81 3.78
C LEU A 6 1.22 -9.40 3.30
N CYS A 7 2.26 -8.63 3.00
CA CYS A 7 2.16 -7.24 2.57
C CYS A 7 2.69 -7.07 1.15
N HIS A 8 1.99 -6.28 0.34
CA HIS A 8 2.37 -5.99 -1.03
C HIS A 8 2.16 -4.51 -1.35
N VAL A 9 2.99 -4.01 -2.26
CA VAL A 9 2.76 -2.73 -2.93
C VAL A 9 2.80 -2.97 -4.42
N THR A 10 1.78 -2.49 -5.13
CA THR A 10 1.66 -2.56 -6.58
C THR A 10 1.31 -1.19 -7.13
N ALA A 11 2.03 -0.75 -8.16
CA ALA A 11 1.62 0.38 -8.99
C ALA A 11 0.85 -0.13 -10.20
N TYR A 12 -0.26 0.51 -10.54
CA TYR A 12 -1.08 0.18 -11.68
C TYR A 12 -1.12 1.35 -12.65
N GLY A 13 -0.78 1.09 -13.91
CA GLY A 13 -0.92 2.05 -15.01
C GLY A 13 -1.72 1.45 -16.17
N ILE A 14 -2.02 2.26 -17.17
CA ILE A 14 -2.65 1.80 -18.41
C ILE A 14 -1.58 1.59 -19.49
N CYS A 15 -1.53 0.39 -20.06
CA CYS A 15 -0.72 0.05 -21.22
C CYS A 15 -1.62 -0.61 -22.27
N ASP A 16 -1.67 -0.03 -23.47
CA ASP A 16 -2.53 -0.51 -24.57
C ASP A 16 -4.01 -0.71 -24.16
N GLY A 17 -4.56 0.27 -23.43
CA GLY A 17 -5.94 0.23 -22.92
C GLY A 17 -6.18 -0.77 -21.78
N ARG A 18 -5.14 -1.47 -21.30
CA ARG A 18 -5.24 -2.47 -20.24
C ARG A 18 -4.58 -1.97 -18.96
N ARG A 19 -5.21 -2.22 -17.81
CA ARG A 19 -4.61 -1.95 -16.49
C ARG A 19 -3.55 -3.00 -16.19
N ILE A 20 -2.30 -2.57 -16.07
CA ILE A 20 -1.13 -3.41 -15.78
C ILE A 20 -0.60 -3.07 -14.39
N GLY A 21 -0.41 -4.08 -13.55
CA GLY A 21 0.18 -3.93 -12.23
C GLY A 21 1.67 -4.30 -12.23
N VAL A 22 2.50 -3.43 -11.65
CA VAL A 22 3.93 -3.63 -11.43
C VAL A 22 4.18 -3.71 -9.93
N PRO A 23 4.66 -4.85 -9.40
CA PRO A 23 4.97 -4.97 -7.98
C PRO A 23 6.16 -4.10 -7.61
N LEU A 24 5.98 -3.24 -6.61
CA LEU A 24 7.02 -2.34 -6.09
C LEU A 24 7.69 -2.89 -4.83
N GLY A 25 7.07 -3.87 -4.17
CA GLY A 25 7.64 -4.52 -3.01
C GLY A 25 6.71 -5.53 -2.38
N THR A 26 7.29 -6.50 -1.69
CA THR A 26 6.56 -7.52 -0.93
C THR A 26 7.26 -7.74 0.39
N TYR A 27 6.50 -7.99 1.46
CA TYR A 27 7.06 -8.29 2.77
C TYR A 27 6.18 -9.26 3.54
N ARG A 28 6.81 -10.23 4.18
CA ARG A 28 6.16 -11.20 5.05
C ARG A 28 6.46 -10.80 6.48
N ALA A 29 5.52 -10.11 7.12
CA ALA A 29 5.70 -9.55 8.44
C ALA A 29 5.39 -10.60 9.51
N PRO A 30 6.31 -10.87 10.45
CA PRO A 30 6.09 -11.87 11.50
C PRO A 30 5.21 -11.35 12.65
N THR A 31 4.85 -10.06 12.64
CA THR A 31 3.96 -9.43 13.61
C THR A 31 3.12 -8.34 12.96
N LEU A 32 1.98 -8.01 13.58
CA LEU A 32 1.11 -6.91 13.14
C LEU A 32 1.87 -5.57 13.13
N ALA A 33 2.67 -5.30 14.17
CA ALA A 33 3.44 -4.07 14.27
C ALA A 33 4.42 -3.91 13.08
N LEU A 34 5.07 -5.00 12.65
CA LEU A 34 5.96 -4.97 11.49
C LEU A 34 5.21 -4.84 10.16
N ALA A 35 4.00 -5.39 10.07
CA ALA A 35 3.14 -5.18 8.89
C ALA A 35 2.78 -3.69 8.73
N LEU A 36 2.30 -3.07 9.81
CA LEU A 36 1.94 -1.65 9.85
C LEU A 36 3.15 -0.74 9.59
N TRP A 37 4.28 -1.04 10.24
CA TRP A 37 5.53 -0.33 9.99
C TRP A 37 5.93 -0.41 8.52
N TRP A 38 5.88 -1.60 7.91
CA TRP A 38 6.28 -1.77 6.52
C TRP A 38 5.36 -1.03 5.56
N LEU A 39 4.04 -1.05 5.77
CA LEU A 39 3.11 -0.28 4.94
C LEU A 39 3.41 1.22 5.01
N ARG A 40 3.65 1.76 6.21
CA ARG A 40 4.01 3.18 6.41
C ARG A 40 5.34 3.54 5.78
N ASP A 41 6.34 2.68 5.94
CA ASP A 41 7.64 2.83 5.31
C ASP A 41 7.53 2.86 3.78
N ARG A 42 6.75 1.94 3.19
CA ARG A 42 6.54 1.92 1.74
C ARG A 42 5.73 3.10 1.22
N ALA A 43 4.68 3.52 1.91
CA ALA A 43 3.92 4.73 1.53
C ALA A 43 4.83 5.98 1.54
N SER A 44 5.67 6.12 2.57
CA SER A 44 6.63 7.21 2.66
C SER A 44 7.69 7.13 1.56
N TRP A 45 8.22 5.93 1.29
CA TRP A 45 9.19 5.67 0.24
C TRP A 45 8.69 6.01 -1.17
N ILE A 46 7.41 5.76 -1.45
CA ILE A 46 6.75 6.17 -2.72
C ILE A 46 6.64 7.70 -2.75
N ALA A 47 6.10 8.32 -1.70
CA ALA A 47 5.90 9.77 -1.65
C ALA A 47 7.19 10.56 -1.90
N GLU A 48 8.30 10.17 -1.26
CA GLU A 48 9.61 10.81 -1.43
C GLU A 48 10.22 10.60 -2.83
N ARG A 49 9.76 9.59 -3.60
CA ARG A 49 10.21 9.39 -4.99
C ARG A 49 9.36 10.14 -6.01
N LEU A 50 8.09 10.35 -5.70
CA LEU A 50 7.18 11.11 -6.54
C LEU A 50 7.36 12.62 -6.38
N ASP A 51 7.61 13.07 -5.15
CA ASP A 51 7.80 14.47 -4.79
C ASP A 51 8.97 14.57 -3.79
N PRO A 52 10.22 14.45 -4.27
CA PRO A 52 11.38 14.54 -3.41
C PRO A 52 11.50 15.96 -2.84
N ARG A 53 11.89 16.05 -1.57
CA ARG A 53 12.08 17.35 -0.91
C ARG A 53 13.22 18.16 -1.56
N PRO A 54 13.20 19.49 -1.44
CA PRO A 54 14.25 20.36 -2.00
C PRO A 54 15.67 20.04 -1.50
N ASP A 55 15.79 19.46 -0.31
CA ASP A 55 17.04 19.01 0.32
C ASP A 55 17.41 17.55 -0.02
N SER A 56 16.63 16.87 -0.87
CA SER A 56 16.93 15.50 -1.31
C SER A 56 18.22 15.47 -2.12
N GLU A 57 19.08 14.54 -1.74
CA GLU A 57 20.35 14.33 -2.43
C GLU A 57 20.16 13.95 -3.90
N HIS A 58 20.96 14.57 -4.78
CA HIS A 58 21.28 14.08 -6.13
C HIS A 58 20.11 13.95 -7.11
N LEU A 59 19.26 14.98 -7.21
CA LEU A 59 18.33 15.10 -8.34
C LEU A 59 19.04 15.71 -9.56
N PRO A 60 19.02 15.05 -10.74
CA PRO A 60 19.59 15.65 -11.93
C PRO A 60 18.83 16.93 -12.32
N PRO A 61 19.52 17.92 -12.93
CA PRO A 61 18.84 19.10 -13.44
C PRO A 61 17.68 18.73 -14.37
N GLY A 62 16.50 19.33 -14.15
CA GLY A 62 15.30 19.06 -14.95
C GLY A 62 14.56 17.76 -14.60
N ALA A 63 14.97 17.03 -13.56
CA ALA A 63 14.25 15.83 -13.10
C ALA A 63 12.87 16.13 -12.49
N LEU A 64 12.68 17.35 -11.97
CA LEU A 64 11.43 17.80 -11.39
C LEU A 64 10.72 18.75 -12.35
N VAL A 65 9.42 18.50 -12.55
CA VAL A 65 8.53 19.36 -13.32
C VAL A 65 7.36 19.76 -12.41
N PRO A 66 6.96 21.03 -12.39
CA PRO A 66 5.78 21.45 -11.64
C PRO A 66 4.54 20.68 -12.10
N VAL A 67 3.84 20.09 -11.14
CA VAL A 67 2.55 19.44 -11.39
C VAL A 67 1.44 20.50 -11.32
N PRO A 68 0.46 20.50 -12.25
CA PRO A 68 -0.67 21.42 -12.20
C PRO A 68 -1.47 21.29 -10.89
N PRO A 69 -2.04 22.38 -10.36
CA PRO A 69 -2.69 22.38 -9.05
C PRO A 69 -4.01 21.58 -9.00
N ASN A 70 -4.54 21.17 -10.16
CA ASN A 70 -5.77 20.38 -10.28
C ASN A 70 -5.53 18.86 -10.36
N VAL A 71 -4.27 18.42 -10.36
CA VAL A 71 -3.94 16.99 -10.38
C VAL A 71 -3.95 16.45 -8.94
N PRO A 72 -4.46 15.23 -8.70
CA PRO A 72 -4.39 14.59 -7.38
C PRO A 72 -2.95 14.54 -6.84
N ASP A 73 -2.75 15.11 -5.65
CA ASP A 73 -1.45 15.09 -4.95
C ASP A 73 -1.27 13.77 -4.19
N VAL A 74 -0.88 12.73 -4.94
CA VAL A 74 -0.59 11.40 -4.40
C VAL A 74 0.47 11.44 -3.28
N PRO A 75 1.61 12.14 -3.41
CA PRO A 75 2.59 12.24 -2.33
C PRO A 75 2.01 12.77 -1.02
N THR A 76 1.22 13.84 -1.07
CA THR A 76 0.59 14.42 0.13
C THR A 76 -0.43 13.46 0.75
N VAL A 77 -1.23 12.76 -0.05
CA VAL A 77 -2.16 11.74 0.45
C VAL A 77 -1.42 10.63 1.20
N LEU A 78 -0.31 10.12 0.63
CA LEU A 78 0.50 9.09 1.25
C LEU A 78 1.14 9.56 2.56
N ARG A 79 1.75 10.76 2.58
CA ARG A 79 2.33 11.35 3.80
C ARG A 79 1.28 11.56 4.88
N THR A 80 0.10 12.06 4.49
CA THR A 80 -1.03 12.26 5.40
C THR A 80 -1.46 10.93 6.00
N TRP A 81 -1.61 9.88 5.18
CA TRP A 81 -1.95 8.54 5.67
C TRP A 81 -0.90 7.99 6.64
N CYS A 82 0.39 8.17 6.37
CA CYS A 82 1.47 7.73 7.26
C CYS A 82 1.44 8.41 8.65
N GLY A 83 0.95 9.65 8.72
CA GLY A 83 0.84 10.46 9.93
C GLY A 83 -0.52 10.39 10.65
N ASP A 84 -1.54 9.82 10.01
CA ASP A 84 -2.89 9.72 10.56
C ASP A 84 -3.02 8.53 11.52
N VAL A 85 -2.86 8.82 12.82
CA VAL A 85 -2.90 7.81 13.89
C VAL A 85 -4.23 7.04 13.90
N ALA A 86 -5.37 7.72 13.72
CA ALA A 86 -6.68 7.08 13.75
C ALA A 86 -6.86 6.09 12.59
N ARG A 87 -6.37 6.44 11.39
CA ARG A 87 -6.36 5.49 10.26
C ARG A 87 -5.42 4.32 10.51
N GLN A 88 -4.26 4.54 11.13
CA GLN A 88 -3.34 3.44 11.46
C GLN A 88 -3.95 2.47 12.48
N GLU A 89 -4.65 2.98 13.48
CA GLU A 89 -5.40 2.15 14.45
C GLU A 89 -6.51 1.35 13.77
N ALA A 90 -7.32 1.98 12.89
CA ALA A 90 -8.36 1.28 12.15
C ALA A 90 -7.80 0.15 11.25
N VAL A 91 -6.64 0.37 10.64
CA VAL A 91 -5.93 -0.66 9.86
C VAL A 91 -5.44 -1.79 10.77
N ALA A 92 -4.89 -1.47 11.94
CA ALA A 92 -4.43 -2.45 12.91
C ALA A 92 -5.58 -3.35 13.39
N GLU A 93 -6.73 -2.75 13.73
CA GLU A 93 -7.93 -3.47 14.15
C GLU A 93 -8.47 -4.38 13.04
N ALA A 94 -8.46 -3.91 11.79
CA ALA A 94 -8.89 -4.70 10.65
C ALA A 94 -8.00 -5.93 10.42
N LEU A 95 -6.68 -5.74 10.45
CA LEU A 95 -5.73 -6.84 10.28
C LEU A 95 -5.78 -7.83 11.46
N ALA A 96 -5.90 -7.34 12.69
CA ALA A 96 -6.06 -8.18 13.88
C ALA A 96 -7.35 -9.02 13.84
N ALA A 97 -8.41 -8.49 13.22
CA ALA A 97 -9.65 -9.22 12.97
C ALA A 97 -9.59 -10.15 11.74
N GLY A 98 -8.41 -10.33 11.12
CA GLY A 98 -8.21 -11.18 9.95
C GLY A 98 -8.77 -10.62 8.64
N ARG A 99 -9.13 -9.33 8.58
CA ARG A 99 -9.60 -8.68 7.35
C ARG A 99 -8.43 -8.24 6.50
N MET A 100 -8.57 -8.35 5.18
CA MET A 100 -7.65 -7.70 4.23
C MET A 100 -7.80 -6.19 4.36
N VAL A 101 -6.66 -5.49 4.37
CA VAL A 101 -6.61 -4.04 4.25
C VAL A 101 -6.02 -3.66 2.91
N ARG A 102 -6.66 -2.69 2.25
CA ARG A 102 -6.22 -2.06 1.01
C ARG A 102 -6.23 -0.55 1.19
N VAL A 103 -5.09 0.09 0.95
CA VAL A 103 -4.95 1.56 0.87
C VAL A 103 -4.51 1.88 -0.55
N ALA A 104 -5.32 2.63 -1.29
CA ALA A 104 -5.02 2.98 -2.67
C ALA A 104 -5.19 4.47 -2.91
N THR A 105 -4.29 5.03 -3.71
CA THR A 105 -4.31 6.42 -4.14
C THR A 105 -3.66 6.52 -5.50
N GLY A 106 -4.09 7.45 -6.34
CA GLY A 106 -3.54 7.60 -7.68
C GLY A 106 -3.84 8.95 -8.28
N ASP A 107 -3.14 9.24 -9.36
CA ASP A 107 -3.41 10.35 -10.26
C ASP A 107 -4.01 9.83 -11.58
N GLU A 108 -4.04 10.67 -12.61
CA GLU A 108 -4.57 10.31 -13.93
C GLU A 108 -3.74 9.23 -14.66
N THR A 109 -2.52 8.97 -14.21
CA THR A 109 -1.55 8.08 -14.85
C THR A 109 -1.36 6.77 -14.10
N THR A 110 -1.29 6.82 -12.77
CA THR A 110 -0.84 5.72 -11.94
C THR A 110 -1.62 5.63 -10.63
N GLU A 111 -2.09 4.44 -10.29
CA GLU A 111 -2.64 4.09 -8.97
C GLU A 111 -1.61 3.28 -8.17
N TYR A 112 -1.35 3.68 -6.94
CA TYR A 112 -0.53 2.96 -5.99
C TYR A 112 -1.43 2.27 -4.97
N GLU A 113 -1.25 0.97 -4.84
CA GLU A 113 -1.98 0.13 -3.90
C GLU A 113 -1.03 -0.48 -2.88
N LEU A 114 -1.33 -0.29 -1.60
CA LEU A 114 -0.70 -0.95 -0.47
C LEU A 114 -1.71 -1.93 0.12
N LEU A 115 -1.32 -3.20 0.20
CA LEU A 115 -2.18 -4.28 0.64
C LEU A 115 -1.51 -5.04 1.78
N ALA A 116 -2.30 -5.40 2.78
CA ALA A 116 -1.89 -6.36 3.81
C ALA A 116 -3.03 -7.31 4.15
N GLU A 117 -2.69 -8.56 4.40
CA GLU A 117 -3.63 -9.61 4.79
C GLU A 117 -3.01 -10.58 5.78
N SER A 118 -3.82 -11.15 6.68
CA SER A 118 -3.39 -12.23 7.56
C SER A 118 -3.23 -13.53 6.77
N VAL A 119 -2.09 -14.18 6.91
CA VAL A 119 -1.80 -15.47 6.28
C VAL A 119 -2.76 -16.55 6.78
N ASP A 120 -3.12 -16.51 8.06
CA ASP A 120 -4.04 -17.50 8.64
C ASP A 120 -5.47 -17.28 8.17
N ALA A 121 -5.92 -16.02 8.05
CA ALA A 121 -7.19 -15.72 7.40
C ALA A 121 -7.24 -16.22 5.95
N LEU A 122 -6.16 -16.02 5.18
CA LEU A 122 -6.06 -16.50 3.81
C LEU A 122 -6.09 -18.04 3.73
N ARG A 123 -5.42 -18.74 4.65
CA ARG A 123 -5.46 -20.20 4.75
C ARG A 123 -6.87 -20.70 5.06
N MET A 124 -7.57 -20.07 6.00
CA MET A 124 -8.94 -20.41 6.36
C MET A 124 -9.91 -20.21 5.20
N GLN A 125 -9.81 -19.08 4.48
CA GLN A 125 -10.62 -18.81 3.29
C GLN A 125 -10.40 -19.84 2.18
N ARG A 126 -9.13 -20.22 1.92
CA ARG A 126 -8.81 -21.25 0.93
C ARG A 126 -9.38 -22.62 1.34
N ALA A 127 -9.27 -22.99 2.61
CA ALA A 127 -9.85 -24.23 3.12
C ALA A 127 -11.38 -24.25 3.02
N ALA A 128 -12.06 -23.16 3.41
CA ALA A 128 -13.51 -23.05 3.30
C ALA A 128 -14.00 -23.13 1.85
N ARG A 129 -13.29 -22.49 0.90
CA ARG A 129 -13.58 -22.57 -0.53
C ARG A 129 -13.45 -23.99 -1.08
N VAL A 130 -12.42 -24.74 -0.65
CA VAL A 130 -12.25 -26.15 -1.03
C VAL A 130 -13.37 -27.03 -0.47
N LEU A 131 -13.87 -26.69 0.72
CA LEU A 131 -14.92 -27.45 1.41
C LEU A 131 -16.36 -27.02 1.02
N GLY A 132 -16.53 -26.04 0.11
CA GLY A 132 -17.85 -25.57 -0.33
C GLY A 132 -18.65 -24.84 0.75
N VAL A 133 -17.99 -24.35 1.80
CA VAL A 133 -18.65 -23.64 2.91
C VAL A 133 -18.66 -22.14 2.61
N PRO A 134 -19.80 -21.44 2.72
CA PRO A 134 -19.83 -19.99 2.57
C PRO A 134 -19.03 -19.32 3.70
N VAL A 135 -18.10 -18.43 3.33
CA VAL A 135 -17.39 -17.55 4.27
C VAL A 135 -18.24 -16.28 4.41
N ALA A 136 -18.68 -15.98 5.63
CA ALA A 136 -19.50 -14.82 5.98
C ALA A 136 -18.65 -13.59 6.30
#